data_AF-A0A8D1CNH4-F1
#
_entry.id   AF-A0A8D1CNH4-F1
#
_cell.length_a   1.000
_cell.length_b   1.000
_cell.length_c   1.000
_cell.angle_alpha   90.00
_cell.angle_beta   90.00
_cell.angle_gamma   90.00
#
_symmetry.space_group_name_H-M   'P 1'
#
loop_
_entity.id
_entity.type
_entity.pdbx_description
1 polymer ?
#
loop_
_entity_poly.entity_id
_entity_poly.type
_entity_poly.pdbx_seq_one_letter_code
_entity_poly.pdbx_strand_id
1 'polypeptide(L)'
;MADAFRERTARLLTDYLEYCAREPGTAARQPSSPEAAVLRCVAAQIREYNVRTLSVYRGFRWNRVELVAWMAQKLLASPRGPNWYRVASLLTFAGMLLERHPREACGRKKKEGNVSRDCRLLVALLCAQLSGQHRTWLLANGGWDGFCLFFQGSLQQTWTRHMVWVFVSYCTAVVLLYLWRKLL
;
A
#
# COMPACT_ATOMS: atom_id res chain seq x y z
N MET A 1 7.30 -27.73 12.58
CA MET A 1 7.84 -26.79 11.56
C MET A 1 6.95 -25.57 11.53
N ALA A 2 7.47 -24.42 11.95
CA ALA A 2 6.74 -23.18 11.78
C ALA A 2 6.49 -22.94 10.29
N ASP A 3 5.29 -22.45 9.99
CA ASP A 3 4.84 -22.27 8.62
C ASP A 3 5.59 -21.09 7.98
N ALA A 4 6.65 -21.38 7.23
CA ALA A 4 7.56 -20.39 6.66
C ALA A 4 6.84 -19.30 5.84
N PHE A 5 5.74 -19.66 5.17
CA PHE A 5 4.91 -18.70 4.42
C PHE A 5 4.17 -17.74 5.37
N ARG A 6 3.64 -18.26 6.48
CA ARG A 6 2.99 -17.45 7.51
C ARG A 6 3.98 -16.48 8.16
N GLU A 7 5.20 -16.93 8.46
CA GLU A 7 6.24 -16.06 9.02
C GLU A 7 6.70 -14.98 8.04
N ARG A 8 6.85 -15.32 6.75
CA ARG A 8 7.16 -14.35 5.69
C ARG A 8 6.05 -13.32 5.57
N THR A 9 4.79 -13.75 5.60
CA THR A 9 3.61 -12.88 5.55
C THR A 9 3.55 -11.95 6.78
N ALA A 10 3.77 -12.48 7.98
CA ALA A 10 3.80 -11.68 9.19
C ALA A 10 4.89 -10.60 9.13
N ARG A 11 6.11 -10.96 8.69
CA ARG A 11 7.22 -10.00 8.52
C ARG A 11 6.88 -8.88 7.53
N LEU A 12 6.32 -9.22 6.37
CA LEU A 12 5.88 -8.24 5.38
C LEU A 12 4.83 -7.27 5.95
N LEU A 13 3.80 -7.80 6.61
CA LEU A 13 2.72 -7.01 7.18
C LEU A 13 3.21 -6.09 8.29
N THR A 14 4.07 -6.60 9.18
CA THR A 14 4.69 -5.80 10.24
C THR A 14 5.51 -4.68 9.65
N ASP A 15 6.39 -4.96 8.68
CA ASP A 15 7.23 -3.94 8.04
C ASP A 15 6.39 -2.81 7.40
N TYR A 16 5.35 -3.18 6.67
CA TYR A 16 4.48 -2.21 6.02
C TYR A 16 3.62 -1.39 7.01
N LEU A 17 3.01 -2.04 8.00
CA LEU A 17 2.12 -1.37 8.95
C LEU A 17 2.89 -0.51 9.96
N GLU A 18 4.09 -0.92 10.39
CA GLU A 18 4.99 -0.09 11.19
C GLU A 18 5.48 1.12 10.37
N TYR A 19 5.82 0.91 9.10
CA TYR A 19 6.13 2.00 8.18
C TYR A 19 4.97 3.01 8.11
N CYS A 20 3.72 2.56 8.01
CA CYS A 20 2.55 3.45 7.99
C CYS A 20 2.27 4.12 9.34
N ALA A 21 2.50 3.44 10.46
CA ALA A 21 2.24 3.93 11.82
C ALA A 21 3.29 4.94 12.32
N ARG A 22 4.36 5.19 11.56
CA ARG A 22 5.47 6.06 11.94
C ARG A 22 5.03 7.49 12.24
N GLU A 23 5.82 8.19 13.04
CA GLU A 23 5.57 9.61 13.29
C GLU A 23 5.87 10.44 12.04
N PRO A 24 4.99 11.39 11.67
CA PRO A 24 5.26 12.32 10.58
C PRO A 24 6.57 13.07 10.82
N GLY A 25 7.44 13.08 9.81
CA GLY A 25 8.76 13.74 9.89
C GLY A 25 9.90 12.85 10.37
N THR A 26 9.63 11.61 10.80
CA THR A 26 10.70 10.62 11.05
C THR A 26 11.20 10.00 9.75
N ALA A 27 12.51 9.72 9.69
CA ALA A 27 13.12 9.05 8.55
C ALA A 27 12.45 7.67 8.34
N ALA A 28 12.05 7.41 7.10
CA ALA A 28 11.47 6.12 6.75
C ALA A 28 12.52 5.01 6.84
N ARG A 29 12.22 3.95 7.59
CA ARG A 29 13.05 2.73 7.61
C ARG A 29 13.13 2.13 6.22
N GLN A 30 14.28 1.59 5.82
CA GLN A 30 14.40 0.82 4.59
C GLN A 30 13.47 -0.43 4.62
N PRO A 31 12.91 -0.83 3.47
CA PRO A 31 12.09 -2.04 3.39
C PRO A 31 12.94 -3.27 3.73
N SER A 32 12.35 -4.20 4.47
CA SER A 32 13.02 -5.42 4.95
C SER A 32 13.15 -6.51 3.89
N SER A 33 12.39 -6.42 2.81
CA SER A 33 12.33 -7.40 1.72
C SER A 33 11.88 -6.75 0.41
N PRO A 34 12.11 -7.38 -0.75
CA PRO A 34 11.65 -6.85 -2.04
C PRO A 34 10.13 -6.73 -2.10
N GLU A 35 9.38 -7.68 -1.53
CA GLU A 35 7.92 -7.59 -1.46
C GLU A 35 7.43 -6.39 -0.63
N ALA A 36 8.16 -5.99 0.41
CA ALA A 36 7.83 -4.80 1.18
C ALA A 36 8.11 -3.51 0.40
N ALA A 37 9.19 -3.48 -0.39
CA ALA A 37 9.47 -2.36 -1.28
C ALA A 37 8.36 -2.19 -2.33
N VAL A 38 7.96 -3.29 -2.99
CA VAL A 38 6.87 -3.29 -3.97
C VAL A 38 5.56 -2.88 -3.32
N LEU A 39 5.22 -3.44 -2.15
CA LEU A 39 3.99 -3.09 -1.44
C LEU A 39 3.92 -1.60 -1.09
N ARG A 40 5.02 -1.01 -0.62
CA ARG A 40 5.07 0.43 -0.31
C ARG A 40 4.88 1.29 -1.57
N CYS A 41 5.49 0.92 -2.70
CA CYS A 41 5.28 1.61 -3.98
C CYS A 41 3.82 1.51 -4.46
N VAL A 42 3.27 0.30 -4.49
CA VAL A 42 1.90 0.06 -4.95
C VAL A 42 0.90 0.76 -4.02
N ALA A 43 1.11 0.73 -2.72
CA ALA A 43 0.27 1.44 -1.76
C ALA A 43 0.29 2.96 -2.00
N ALA A 44 1.44 3.54 -2.34
CA ALA A 44 1.51 4.96 -2.70
C ALA A 44 0.65 5.27 -3.94
N GLN A 45 0.73 4.44 -4.98
CA GLN A 45 -0.07 4.61 -6.20
C GLN A 45 -1.58 4.44 -5.94
N ILE A 46 -1.96 3.42 -5.18
CA ILE A 46 -3.37 3.20 -4.80
C ILE A 46 -3.89 4.39 -3.99
N ARG A 47 -3.08 4.94 -3.09
CA ARG A 47 -3.46 6.14 -2.32
C ARG A 47 -3.67 7.36 -3.19
N GLU A 48 -2.77 7.59 -4.15
CA GLU A 48 -2.86 8.71 -5.08
C GLU A 48 -4.14 8.62 -5.92
N TYR A 49 -4.41 7.44 -6.49
CA TYR A 49 -5.61 7.23 -7.32
C TYR A 49 -6.91 7.34 -6.51
N ASN A 50 -6.92 6.89 -5.26
CA ASN A 50 -8.10 6.84 -4.41
C ASN A 50 -8.12 7.95 -3.35
N VAL A 51 -7.39 9.06 -3.56
CA VAL A 51 -7.16 10.06 -2.50
C VAL A 51 -8.47 10.63 -1.95
N ARG A 52 -9.47 10.85 -2.81
CA ARG A 52 -10.78 11.40 -2.44
C ARG A 52 -11.61 10.44 -1.58
N THR A 53 -11.56 9.15 -1.89
CA THR A 53 -12.30 8.12 -1.16
C THR A 53 -11.62 7.81 0.17
N LEU A 54 -10.29 7.72 0.15
CA LEU A 54 -9.50 7.40 1.35
C LEU A 54 -9.44 8.58 2.33
N SER A 55 -9.55 9.83 1.85
CA SER A 55 -9.57 11.00 2.74
C SER A 55 -10.74 11.00 3.73
N VAL A 56 -11.85 10.34 3.41
CA VAL A 56 -13.02 10.21 4.30
C VAL A 56 -12.69 9.40 5.57
N TYR A 57 -11.77 8.44 5.45
CA TYR A 57 -11.34 7.58 6.55
C TYR A 57 -10.13 8.15 7.31
N ARG A 58 -9.64 9.33 6.91
CA ARG A 58 -8.49 9.97 7.53
C ARG A 58 -8.86 10.44 8.94
N GLY A 59 -8.14 9.94 9.95
CA GLY A 59 -8.43 10.25 11.35
C GLY A 59 -9.56 9.42 11.97
N PHE A 60 -9.96 8.31 11.33
CA PHE A 60 -10.94 7.39 11.89
C PHE A 60 -10.49 6.85 13.27
N ARG A 61 -11.32 7.07 14.30
CA ARG A 61 -11.00 6.77 15.72
C ARG A 61 -11.71 5.54 16.29
N TRP A 62 -12.64 4.97 15.54
CA TRP A 62 -13.38 3.77 15.94
C TRP A 62 -12.53 2.51 15.71
N ASN A 63 -13.10 1.33 15.94
CA ASN A 63 -12.43 0.04 15.86
C ASN A 63 -11.86 -0.22 14.45
N ARG A 64 -10.59 0.20 14.25
CA ARG A 64 -9.85 0.07 12.99
C ARG A 64 -9.72 -1.39 12.57
N VAL A 65 -9.57 -2.29 13.55
CA VAL A 65 -9.43 -3.73 13.34
C VAL A 65 -10.72 -4.32 12.76
N GLU A 66 -11.87 -3.99 13.35
CA GLU A 66 -13.18 -4.42 12.82
C GLU A 66 -13.44 -3.90 11.41
N LEU A 67 -13.10 -2.63 11.14
CA LEU A 67 -13.30 -2.05 9.81
C LEU A 67 -12.44 -2.76 8.74
N VAL A 68 -11.19 -3.08 9.08
CA VAL A 68 -10.32 -3.88 8.20
C VAL A 68 -10.83 -5.31 8.06
N ALA A 69 -11.35 -5.93 9.13
CA ALA A 69 -11.95 -7.26 9.08
C ALA A 69 -13.14 -7.30 8.11
N TRP A 70 -14.04 -6.32 8.22
CA TRP A 70 -15.19 -6.19 7.36
C TRP A 70 -14.79 -5.94 5.89
N MET A 71 -13.80 -5.08 5.65
CA MET A 71 -13.25 -4.85 4.32
C MET A 71 -12.56 -6.09 3.74
N ALA A 72 -11.87 -6.88 4.57
CA ALA A 72 -11.25 -8.13 4.15
C ALA A 72 -12.29 -9.13 3.65
N GLN A 73 -13.40 -9.29 4.39
CA GLN A 73 -14.51 -10.13 3.95
C GLN A 73 -15.12 -9.61 2.63
N LYS A 74 -15.37 -8.31 2.53
CA LYS A 74 -15.99 -7.72 1.33
C LYS A 74 -15.12 -7.83 0.08
N LEU A 75 -13.80 -7.63 0.21
CA LEU A 75 -12.87 -7.62 -0.93
C LEU A 75 -12.39 -9.02 -1.30
N LEU A 76 -12.02 -9.84 -0.32
CA LEU A 76 -11.35 -11.12 -0.56
C LEU A 76 -12.33 -12.30 -0.64
N ALA A 77 -13.46 -12.24 0.06
CA ALA A 77 -14.49 -13.29 0.01
C ALA A 77 -15.59 -13.02 -1.04
N SER A 78 -15.43 -12.01 -1.90
CA SER A 78 -16.38 -11.76 -3.00
C SER A 78 -16.40 -12.93 -3.99
N PRO A 79 -17.51 -13.18 -4.71
CA PRO A 79 -17.64 -14.29 -5.68
C PRO A 79 -16.62 -14.27 -6.82
N ARG A 80 -16.02 -13.11 -7.13
CA ARG A 80 -14.91 -13.00 -8.11
C ARG A 80 -13.56 -13.53 -7.59
N GLY A 81 -13.48 -13.96 -6.33
CA GLY A 81 -12.27 -14.43 -5.67
C GLY A 81 -11.27 -13.32 -5.31
N PRO A 82 -10.19 -13.70 -4.59
CA PRO A 82 -9.06 -12.81 -4.31
C PRO A 82 -8.28 -12.47 -5.59
N ASN A 83 -7.72 -11.26 -5.63
CA ASN A 83 -6.76 -10.86 -6.65
C ASN A 83 -5.68 -9.95 -6.03
N TRP A 84 -4.52 -9.83 -6.68
CA TRP A 84 -3.39 -9.08 -6.14
C TRP A 84 -3.71 -7.61 -5.88
N TYR A 85 -4.52 -6.98 -6.72
CA TYR A 85 -4.97 -5.60 -6.53
C TYR A 85 -5.86 -5.43 -5.28
N ARG A 86 -6.75 -6.38 -4.99
CA ARG A 86 -7.62 -6.37 -3.81
C ARG A 86 -6.82 -6.62 -2.53
N VAL A 87 -5.84 -7.52 -2.59
CA VAL A 87 -4.88 -7.73 -1.49
C VAL A 87 -4.11 -6.42 -1.24
N ALA A 88 -3.51 -5.82 -2.28
CA ALA A 88 -2.79 -4.56 -2.16
C ALA A 88 -3.69 -3.41 -1.64
N SER A 89 -4.93 -3.32 -2.13
CA SER A 89 -5.90 -2.31 -1.70
C SER A 89 -6.28 -2.45 -0.23
N LEU A 90 -6.50 -3.70 0.24
CA LEU A 90 -6.79 -3.98 1.64
C LEU A 90 -5.62 -3.61 2.55
N LEU A 91 -4.39 -3.99 2.16
CA LEU A 91 -3.19 -3.64 2.91
C LEU A 91 -2.99 -2.11 2.93
N THR A 92 -3.18 -1.45 1.79
CA THR A 92 -3.12 0.01 1.68
C THR A 92 -4.12 0.69 2.61
N PHE A 93 -5.35 0.18 2.65
CA PHE A 93 -6.41 0.67 3.52
C PHE A 93 -6.05 0.50 5.00
N ALA A 94 -5.54 -0.68 5.40
CA ALA A 94 -5.09 -0.93 6.76
C ALA A 94 -3.95 0.02 7.19
N GLY A 95 -2.98 0.25 6.31
CA GLY A 95 -1.89 1.21 6.55
C GLY A 95 -2.39 2.64 6.71
N MET A 96 -3.34 3.07 5.88
CA MET A 96 -3.92 4.41 5.97
C MET A 96 -4.65 4.65 7.30
N LEU A 97 -5.32 3.65 7.85
CA LEU A 97 -5.97 3.75 9.17
C LEU A 97 -4.97 3.91 10.32
N LEU A 98 -3.72 3.45 10.15
CA LEU A 98 -2.66 3.58 11.16
C LEU A 98 -1.85 4.88 11.05
N GLU A 99 -2.00 5.63 9.95
CA GLU A 99 -1.21 6.82 9.68
C GLU A 99 -1.46 7.92 10.74
N ARG A 100 -0.38 8.35 11.41
CA ARG A 100 -0.44 9.42 12.42
C ARG A 100 -0.51 10.77 11.72
N HIS A 101 -1.36 11.68 12.19
CA HIS A 101 -1.51 13.01 11.58
C HIS A 101 -0.81 14.11 12.40
N PRO A 102 -0.15 15.10 11.77
CA PRO A 102 0.54 16.19 12.49
C PRO A 102 -0.35 16.97 13.46
N ARG A 103 -1.64 17.14 13.11
CA ARG A 103 -2.65 17.84 13.93
C ARG A 103 -2.98 17.14 15.24
N GLU A 104 -2.53 15.89 15.43
CA GLU A 104 -2.83 15.06 16.59
C GLU A 104 -1.73 15.03 17.67
N ALA A 105 -0.64 15.79 17.46
CA ALA A 105 0.55 15.82 18.30
C ALA A 105 0.32 16.30 19.76
N CYS A 106 -0.82 16.91 20.08
CA CYS A 106 -1.11 17.40 21.44
C CYS A 106 -1.45 16.30 22.47
N GLY A 107 -1.54 15.01 22.07
CA GLY A 107 -1.91 13.89 22.97
C GLY A 107 -0.99 12.68 22.87
N ARG A 108 0.33 12.89 22.97
CA ARG A 108 1.39 11.93 22.57
C ARG A 108 1.35 10.56 23.28
N LYS A 109 1.26 10.48 24.62
CA LYS A 109 1.54 9.22 25.34
C LYS A 109 0.41 8.17 25.28
N LYS A 110 -0.86 8.56 25.36
CA LYS A 110 -2.00 7.60 25.37
C LYS A 110 -2.34 7.07 23.98
N LYS A 111 -2.04 7.85 22.92
CA LYS A 111 -2.30 7.48 21.52
C LYS A 111 -1.25 6.53 20.96
N GLU A 112 -0.01 6.66 21.37
CA GLU A 112 1.10 5.81 20.92
C GLU A 112 0.89 4.33 21.28
N GLY A 113 0.42 4.07 22.52
CA GLY A 113 0.05 2.72 22.96
C GLY A 113 -1.11 2.11 22.17
N ASN A 114 -2.07 2.92 21.71
CA ASN A 114 -3.22 2.43 20.95
C ASN A 114 -2.83 2.07 19.51
N VAL A 115 -2.05 2.91 18.84
CA VAL A 115 -1.60 2.66 17.44
C VAL A 115 -0.68 1.43 17.37
N SER A 116 0.23 1.26 18.33
CA SER A 116 1.09 0.07 18.38
C SER A 116 0.30 -1.21 18.66
N ARG A 117 -0.74 -1.13 19.51
CA ARG A 117 -1.67 -2.25 19.74
C ARG A 117 -2.48 -2.57 18.50
N ASP A 118 -3.08 -1.57 17.86
CA ASP A 118 -3.86 -1.72 16.62
C ASP A 118 -2.99 -2.29 15.50
N CYS A 119 -1.74 -1.85 15.37
CA CYS A 119 -0.78 -2.40 14.41
C CYS A 119 -0.58 -3.90 14.63
N ARG A 120 -0.31 -4.34 15.87
CA ARG A 120 -0.15 -5.76 16.19
C ARG A 120 -1.42 -6.57 15.91
N LEU A 121 -2.59 -6.03 16.25
CA LEU A 121 -3.88 -6.68 15.99
C LEU A 121 -4.17 -6.79 14.48
N LEU A 122 -3.88 -5.74 13.70
CA LEU A 122 -4.05 -5.74 12.25
C LEU A 122 -3.09 -6.72 11.57
N VAL A 123 -1.83 -6.79 12.01
CA VAL A 123 -0.89 -7.82 11.53
C VAL A 123 -1.45 -9.21 11.79
N ALA A 124 -1.91 -9.49 13.02
CA ALA A 124 -2.45 -10.80 13.37
C ALA A 124 -3.68 -11.16 12.54
N LEU A 125 -4.61 -10.21 12.35
CA LEU A 125 -5.81 -10.38 11.56
C LEU A 125 -5.51 -10.63 10.08
N LEU A 126 -4.70 -9.77 9.47
CA LEU A 126 -4.34 -9.90 8.06
C LEU A 126 -3.51 -11.15 7.80
N CYS A 127 -2.62 -11.50 8.74
CA CYS A 127 -1.88 -12.75 8.67
C CYS A 127 -2.83 -13.95 8.72
N ALA A 128 -3.79 -14.00 9.65
CA ALA A 128 -4.75 -15.10 9.74
C ALA A 128 -5.61 -15.22 8.46
N GLN A 129 -6.03 -14.11 7.88
CA GLN A 129 -6.81 -14.09 6.63
C GLN A 129 -5.99 -14.56 5.43
N LEU A 130 -4.77 -14.05 5.26
CA LEU A 130 -3.93 -14.37 4.11
C LEU A 130 -3.29 -15.76 4.23
N SER A 131 -2.70 -16.09 5.38
CA SER A 131 -2.02 -17.38 5.59
C SER A 131 -2.96 -18.53 5.96
N GLY A 132 -4.19 -18.23 6.34
CA GLY A 132 -5.24 -19.22 6.62
C GLY A 132 -6.20 -19.34 5.45
N GLN A 133 -7.12 -18.39 5.33
CA GLN A 133 -8.28 -18.50 4.43
C GLN A 133 -7.93 -18.37 2.94
N HIS A 134 -6.97 -17.51 2.60
CA HIS A 134 -6.56 -17.27 1.20
C HIS A 134 -5.19 -17.88 0.85
N ARG A 135 -4.69 -18.80 1.69
CA ARG A 135 -3.35 -19.38 1.55
C ARG A 135 -3.17 -20.15 0.25
N THR A 136 -4.12 -21.03 -0.06
CA THR A 136 -4.06 -21.90 -1.24
C THR A 136 -3.99 -21.08 -2.52
N TRP A 137 -4.78 -20.02 -2.60
CA TRP A 137 -4.73 -19.07 -3.71
C TRP A 137 -3.40 -18.32 -3.77
N LEU A 138 -2.88 -17.80 -2.65
CA LEU A 138 -1.60 -17.09 -2.63
C LEU A 138 -0.46 -17.98 -3.11
N LEU A 139 -0.40 -19.23 -2.64
CA LEU A 139 0.64 -20.18 -3.07
C LEU A 139 0.49 -20.58 -4.54
N ALA A 140 -0.75 -20.80 -5.02
CA ALA A 140 -1.01 -21.11 -6.43
C ALA A 140 -0.62 -19.96 -7.37
N ASN A 141 -0.59 -18.72 -6.88
CA ASN A 141 -0.18 -17.54 -7.65
C ASN A 141 1.30 -17.16 -7.43
N GLY A 142 2.14 -18.10 -6.99
CA GLY A 142 3.58 -17.87 -6.80
C GLY A 142 3.96 -17.15 -5.51
N GLY A 143 3.05 -17.10 -4.53
CA GLY A 143 3.29 -16.46 -3.23
C GLY A 143 3.62 -14.98 -3.35
N TRP A 144 4.43 -14.47 -2.42
CA TRP A 144 4.85 -13.07 -2.43
C TRP A 144 5.82 -12.74 -3.58
N ASP A 145 6.44 -13.74 -4.18
CA ASP A 145 7.27 -13.56 -5.38
C ASP A 145 6.38 -13.29 -6.60
N GLY A 146 5.26 -13.99 -6.74
CA GLY A 146 4.22 -13.71 -7.74
C GLY A 146 3.58 -12.33 -7.57
N PHE A 147 3.39 -11.87 -6.33
CA PHE A 147 2.99 -10.48 -6.05
C PHE A 147 4.00 -9.47 -6.61
N CYS A 148 5.29 -9.70 -6.37
CA CYS A 148 6.35 -8.82 -6.89
C CYS A 148 6.33 -8.76 -8.41
N LEU A 149 6.26 -9.91 -9.08
CA LEU A 149 6.23 -9.99 -10.54
C LEU A 149 5.01 -9.29 -11.15
N PHE A 150 3.82 -9.50 -10.56
CA PHE A 150 2.59 -8.87 -11.01
C PHE A 150 2.69 -7.33 -11.00
N PHE A 151 3.22 -6.76 -9.92
CA PHE A 151 3.30 -5.31 -9.79
C PHE A 151 4.54 -4.70 -10.43
N GLN A 152 5.68 -5.41 -10.53
CA GLN A 152 6.84 -4.92 -11.28
C GLN A 152 6.48 -4.68 -12.75
N GLY A 153 5.71 -5.57 -13.38
CA GLY A 153 5.19 -5.35 -14.73
C GLY A 153 4.34 -4.09 -14.85
N SER A 154 3.42 -3.86 -13.90
CA SER A 154 2.57 -2.65 -13.89
C SER A 154 3.35 -1.35 -13.59
N LEU A 155 4.37 -1.44 -12.72
CA LEU A 155 5.21 -0.30 -12.35
C LEU A 155 6.02 0.15 -13.57
N GLN A 156 6.64 -0.78 -14.31
CA GLN A 156 7.34 -0.46 -15.56
C GLN A 156 6.43 0.24 -16.58
N GLN A 157 5.16 -0.15 -16.68
CA GLN A 157 4.20 0.47 -17.60
C GLN A 157 3.81 1.91 -17.23
N THR A 158 3.82 2.25 -15.93
CA THR A 158 3.61 3.64 -15.50
C THR A 158 4.82 4.54 -15.80
N TRP A 159 6.04 4.04 -15.62
CA TRP A 159 7.27 4.78 -15.96
C TRP A 159 7.37 5.06 -17.46
N THR A 160 7.09 4.07 -18.32
CA THR A 160 7.08 4.29 -19.77
C THR A 160 6.05 5.31 -20.19
N ARG A 161 4.84 5.29 -19.60
CA ARG A 161 3.80 6.29 -19.87
C ARG A 161 4.21 7.70 -19.44
N HIS A 162 4.86 7.86 -18.29
CA HIS A 162 5.38 9.16 -17.86
C HIS A 162 6.52 9.66 -18.75
N MET A 163 7.44 8.78 -19.17
CA MET A 163 8.50 9.15 -20.10
C MET A 163 7.97 9.58 -21.46
N VAL A 164 6.94 8.90 -21.99
CA VAL A 164 6.27 9.31 -23.24
C VAL A 164 5.64 10.69 -23.09
N TRP A 165 4.94 10.98 -21.99
CA TRP A 165 4.36 12.30 -21.74
C TRP A 165 5.41 13.40 -21.65
N VAL A 166 6.53 13.16 -20.96
CA VAL A 166 7.65 14.12 -20.86
C VAL A 166 8.28 14.34 -22.23
N PHE A 167 8.50 13.28 -23.00
CA PHE A 167 9.07 13.37 -24.35
C PHE A 167 8.16 14.14 -25.31
N VAL A 168 6.86 13.85 -25.30
CA VAL A 168 5.87 14.58 -26.12
C VAL A 168 5.80 16.05 -25.71
N SER A 169 5.74 16.33 -24.40
CA SER A 169 5.75 17.72 -23.88
C SER A 169 7.03 18.48 -24.25
N TYR A 170 8.18 17.80 -24.26
CA TYR A 170 9.43 18.40 -24.66
C TYR A 170 9.46 18.69 -26.16
N CYS A 171 9.05 17.72 -27.00
CA CYS A 171 8.97 17.88 -28.45
C CYS A 171 8.01 19.00 -28.85
N THR A 172 6.85 19.12 -28.21
CA THR A 172 5.92 20.23 -28.49
C THR A 172 6.51 21.59 -28.11
N ALA A 173 7.19 21.69 -26.97
CA ALA A 173 7.87 22.92 -26.57
C ALA A 173 8.96 23.33 -27.56
N VAL A 174 9.77 22.38 -28.04
CA VAL A 174 10.81 22.63 -29.05
C VAL A 174 10.21 23.11 -30.39
N VAL A 175 9.14 22.46 -30.86
CA VAL A 175 8.45 22.87 -32.10
C VAL A 175 7.86 24.28 -31.98
N LEU A 176 7.24 24.60 -30.83
CA LEU A 176 6.70 25.94 -30.58
C LEU A 176 7.80 27.01 -30.57
N LEU A 177 8.93 26.73 -29.91
CA LEU A 177 10.09 27.63 -29.91
C LEU A 177 10.68 27.83 -31.31
N TYR A 178 10.76 26.76 -32.11
CA TYR A 178 11.25 26.82 -33.48
C TYR A 178 10.34 27.65 -34.38
N LEU A 179 9.03 27.44 -34.30
CA LEU A 179 8.05 28.23 -35.06
C LEU A 179 8.07 29.70 -34.66
N TRP A 180 8.17 29.99 -33.36
CA TRP A 180 8.25 31.36 -32.86
C TRP A 180 9.50 32.08 -33.37
N ARG A 181 10.65 31.40 -33.39
CA ARG A 181 11.92 31.95 -33.90
C ARG A 181 11.93 32.16 -35.42
N LYS A 182 11.06 31.48 -36.18
CA LYS A 182 10.94 31.63 -37.64
C LYS A 182 9.94 32.71 -38.06
N LEU A 183 8.99 33.05 -37.18
CA LEU A 183 7.97 34.08 -37.39
C LEU A 183 8.43 35.48 -36.95
N LEU A 184 9.56 35.57 -36.25
CA LEU A 184 10.25 36.80 -35.86
C LEU A 184 11.38 37.11 -36.84
#